data_AF-A0A5J4PNI0-F1
#
_entry.id   AF-A0A5J4PNI0-F1
#
_cell.length_a   1.000
_cell.length_b   1.000
_cell.length_c   1.000
_cell.angle_alpha   90.00
_cell.angle_beta   90.00
_cell.angle_gamma   90.00
#
_symmetry.space_group_name_H-M   'P 1'
#
loop_
_entity.id
_entity.type
_entity.pdbx_description
1 polymer ?
#
loop_
_entity_poly.entity_id
_entity_poly.type
_entity_poly.pdbx_seq_one_letter_code
_entity_poly.pdbx_strand_id
1 'polypeptide(L)'
;AAICFRATEALLNYMEASYVKAGSLDGTAREYWTIIRNRSHVSPDFDNTITKTNLSEEAKNDWGVYSAGTMIDPTLYNIRRERRCEFLAEGLRYMDLCRWRSMDQLITNPYHIEGFHLWNTPIENWYGTADLVADGTNDAKVSSKDRSEYLRPYERYSGQNGYNGMTWRKAHYLRPIMVKQFQVSATEGADVAASPLYQNPYWTIRADESATE
;
A
#
# COMPACT_ATOMS: atom_id res chain seq x y z
N ALA A 1 -28.63 -4.00 1.89
CA ALA A 1 -27.81 -3.98 3.11
C ALA A 1 -26.36 -4.22 2.71
N ALA A 2 -25.40 -3.46 3.25
CA ALA A 2 -23.97 -3.74 3.09
C ALA A 2 -23.54 -4.71 4.21
N ILE A 3 -22.81 -5.78 3.87
CA ILE A 3 -22.32 -6.75 4.85
C ILE A 3 -21.06 -6.14 5.49
N CYS A 4 -21.10 -5.88 6.79
CA CYS A 4 -19.95 -5.30 7.52
C CYS A 4 -18.95 -6.34 8.01
N PHE A 5 -19.41 -7.56 8.33
CA PHE A 5 -18.56 -8.63 8.87
C PHE A 5 -18.95 -9.96 8.23
N ARG A 6 -17.94 -10.74 7.83
CA ARG A 6 -18.12 -12.08 7.25
C ARG A 6 -17.41 -13.11 8.12
N ALA A 7 -17.96 -14.33 8.17
CA ALA A 7 -17.30 -15.44 8.87
C ALA A 7 -15.85 -15.65 8.38
N THR A 8 -15.62 -15.53 7.07
CA THR A 8 -14.28 -15.64 6.46
C THR A 8 -13.27 -14.64 7.03
N GLU A 9 -13.70 -13.44 7.41
CA GLU A 9 -12.83 -12.45 8.06
C GLU A 9 -12.36 -12.92 9.43
N ALA A 10 -13.25 -13.49 10.24
CA ALA A 10 -12.87 -14.07 11.53
C ALA A 10 -11.87 -15.22 11.37
N LEU A 11 -12.07 -16.09 10.36
CA LEU A 11 -11.15 -17.19 10.06
C LEU A 11 -9.76 -16.68 9.65
N LEU A 12 -9.71 -15.70 8.75
CA LEU A 12 -8.44 -15.09 8.31
C LEU A 12 -7.75 -14.30 9.42
N ASN A 13 -8.51 -13.62 10.28
CA ASN A 13 -7.99 -12.94 11.47
C ASN A 13 -7.36 -13.96 12.44
N TYR A 14 -8.01 -15.11 12.66
CA TYR A 14 -7.46 -16.19 13.48
C TYR A 14 -6.17 -16.74 12.88
N MET A 15 -6.18 -17.10 11.59
CA MET A 15 -5.01 -17.65 10.88
C MET A 15 -3.79 -16.73 11.01
N GLU A 16 -3.98 -15.42 10.80
CA GLU A 16 -2.89 -14.46 10.91
C GLU A 16 -2.42 -14.30 12.36
N ALA A 17 -3.34 -14.14 13.31
CA ALA A 17 -3.00 -13.94 14.71
C ALA A 17 -2.32 -15.16 15.34
N SER A 18 -2.79 -16.37 15.04
CA SER A 18 -2.19 -17.60 15.57
C SER A 18 -0.79 -17.82 14.98
N TYR A 19 -0.61 -17.57 13.68
CA TYR A 19 0.70 -17.65 13.03
C TYR A 19 1.69 -16.62 13.60
N VAL A 20 1.30 -15.35 13.73
CA VAL A 20 2.17 -14.30 14.31
C VAL A 20 2.55 -14.62 15.75
N LYS A 21 1.65 -15.24 16.52
CA LYS A 21 1.92 -15.63 17.91
C LYS A 21 2.86 -16.83 18.02
N ALA A 22 2.65 -17.87 17.20
CA ALA A 22 3.32 -19.16 17.36
C ALA A 22 4.51 -19.36 16.40
N GLY A 23 4.61 -18.59 15.32
CA GLY A 23 5.57 -18.78 14.24
C GLY A 23 5.32 -20.04 13.40
N SER A 24 4.17 -20.70 13.56
CA SER A 24 3.80 -21.91 12.83
C SER A 24 2.28 -22.00 12.63
N LEU A 25 1.86 -22.75 11.61
CA LEU A 25 0.44 -23.00 11.32
C LEU A 25 -0.06 -24.14 12.21
N ASP A 26 -0.90 -23.81 13.18
CA ASP A 26 -1.63 -24.80 13.98
C ASP A 26 -2.71 -25.54 13.16
N GLY A 27 -3.28 -26.60 13.73
CA GLY A 27 -4.31 -27.40 13.05
C GLY A 27 -5.55 -26.62 12.66
N THR A 28 -5.97 -25.65 13.48
CA THR A 28 -7.15 -24.81 13.25
C THR A 28 -6.92 -23.82 12.11
N ALA A 29 -5.75 -23.17 12.05
CA ALA A 29 -5.38 -22.28 10.96
C ALA A 29 -5.29 -23.04 9.62
N ARG A 30 -4.76 -24.27 9.63
CA ARG A 30 -4.75 -25.13 8.43
C ARG A 30 -6.16 -25.50 7.98
N GLU A 31 -7.02 -25.92 8.91
CA GLU A 31 -8.42 -26.23 8.62
C GLU A 31 -9.14 -25.02 8.00
N TYR A 32 -9.00 -23.85 8.61
CA TYR A 32 -9.62 -22.61 8.13
C TYR A 32 -9.14 -22.23 6.73
N TRP A 33 -7.83 -22.34 6.46
CA TRP A 33 -7.27 -22.08 5.13
C TRP A 33 -7.87 -23.04 4.09
N THR A 34 -7.95 -24.32 4.41
CA THR A 34 -8.56 -25.34 3.53
C THR A 34 -10.04 -25.05 3.26
N ILE A 35 -10.82 -24.68 4.29
CA ILE A 35 -12.24 -24.32 4.13
C ILE A 35 -12.41 -23.13 3.18
N ILE A 36 -11.62 -22.08 3.36
CA ILE A 36 -11.67 -20.86 2.53
C ILE A 36 -11.37 -21.21 1.07
N ARG A 37 -10.29 -21.94 0.83
CA ARG A 37 -9.85 -22.31 -0.53
C ARG A 37 -10.82 -23.23 -1.25
N ASN A 38 -11.36 -24.23 -0.54
CA ASN A 38 -12.38 -25.12 -1.10
C ASN A 38 -13.64 -24.36 -1.50
N ARG A 39 -14.12 -23.44 -0.64
CA ARG A 39 -15.28 -22.59 -0.96
C ARG A 39 -15.01 -21.69 -2.15
N SER A 40 -13.78 -21.19 -2.30
CA SER A 40 -13.36 -20.35 -3.42
C SER A 40 -12.95 -21.13 -4.67
N HIS A 41 -13.12 -22.45 -4.70
CA HIS A 41 -12.78 -23.34 -5.82
C HIS A 41 -11.32 -23.25 -6.29
N VAL A 42 -10.39 -23.02 -5.36
CA VAL A 42 -8.94 -23.07 -5.62
C VAL A 42 -8.31 -24.25 -4.90
N SER A 43 -7.12 -24.65 -5.32
CA SER A 43 -6.42 -25.79 -4.71
C SER A 43 -6.28 -25.62 -3.19
N PRO A 44 -6.72 -26.59 -2.36
CA PRO A 44 -6.55 -26.50 -0.91
C PRO A 44 -5.09 -26.71 -0.46
N ASP A 45 -4.19 -27.13 -1.36
CA ASP A 45 -2.77 -27.27 -1.10
C ASP A 45 -2.06 -25.90 -1.09
N PHE A 46 -2.16 -25.22 0.06
CA PHE A 46 -1.49 -23.94 0.30
C PHE A 46 0.00 -24.10 0.54
N ASP A 47 0.50 -25.27 0.98
CA ASP A 47 1.93 -25.52 1.15
C ASP A 47 2.69 -25.43 -0.17
N ASN A 48 2.11 -25.94 -1.26
CA ASN A 48 2.65 -25.76 -2.61
C ASN A 48 2.66 -24.28 -3.04
N THR A 49 1.67 -23.49 -2.63
CA THR A 49 1.65 -22.04 -2.90
C THR A 49 2.76 -21.32 -2.13
N ILE A 50 2.93 -21.64 -0.85
CA ILE A 50 3.99 -21.11 0.01
C ILE A 50 5.37 -21.47 -0.55
N THR A 51 5.58 -22.73 -0.91
CA THR A 51 6.86 -23.22 -1.45
C THR A 51 7.27 -22.52 -2.76
N LYS A 52 6.29 -22.19 -3.60
CA LYS A 52 6.53 -21.50 -4.88
C LYS A 52 6.59 -19.97 -4.77
N THR A 53 6.33 -19.41 -3.59
CA THR A 53 6.32 -17.97 -3.40
C THR A 53 7.74 -17.44 -3.37
N ASN A 54 8.07 -16.54 -4.30
CA ASN A 54 9.31 -15.80 -4.30
C ASN A 54 9.07 -14.36 -3.84
N LEU A 55 9.38 -14.06 -2.59
CA LEU A 55 9.14 -12.75 -2.00
C LEU A 55 9.90 -11.61 -2.68
N SER A 56 11.04 -11.87 -3.34
CA SER A 56 11.75 -10.82 -4.08
C SER A 56 10.95 -10.33 -5.29
N GLU A 57 10.17 -11.22 -5.90
CA GLU A 57 9.28 -10.89 -7.02
C GLU A 57 7.97 -10.27 -6.52
N GLU A 58 7.38 -10.85 -5.47
CA GLU A 58 6.14 -10.33 -4.88
C GLU A 58 6.31 -8.89 -4.35
N ALA A 59 7.45 -8.61 -3.73
CA ALA A 59 7.74 -7.30 -3.13
C ALA A 59 7.79 -6.16 -4.15
N LYS A 60 7.95 -6.44 -5.45
CA LYS A 60 7.94 -5.42 -6.51
C LYS A 60 6.60 -4.70 -6.59
N ASN A 61 5.50 -5.39 -6.31
CA ASN A 61 4.15 -4.87 -6.51
C ASN A 61 3.21 -5.07 -5.31
N ASP A 62 3.58 -5.88 -4.32
CA ASP A 62 2.72 -6.18 -3.18
C ASP A 62 3.33 -5.74 -1.85
N TRP A 63 2.81 -4.65 -1.30
CA TRP A 63 3.22 -4.16 0.02
C TRP A 63 2.85 -5.12 1.17
N GLY A 64 2.00 -6.11 0.94
CA GLY A 64 1.67 -7.15 1.91
C GLY A 64 2.90 -7.96 2.37
N VAL A 65 4.00 -7.93 1.61
CA VAL A 65 5.29 -8.55 1.95
C VAL A 65 5.97 -7.88 3.15
N TYR A 66 5.61 -6.64 3.50
CA TYR A 66 6.32 -5.89 4.54
C TYR A 66 5.53 -5.77 5.84
N SER A 67 6.22 -5.83 6.97
CA SER A 67 5.71 -5.47 8.29
C SER A 67 6.70 -4.52 8.96
N ALA A 68 6.27 -3.31 9.31
CA ALA A 68 7.13 -2.23 9.82
C ALA A 68 8.43 -2.07 9.01
N GLY A 69 8.32 -2.08 7.68
CA GLY A 69 9.43 -1.90 6.75
C GLY A 69 10.30 -3.15 6.50
N THR A 70 10.05 -4.26 7.20
CA THR A 70 10.84 -5.50 7.06
C THR A 70 10.05 -6.56 6.30
N MET A 71 10.71 -7.31 5.41
CA MET A 71 10.07 -8.43 4.72
C MET A 71 9.68 -9.55 5.70
N ILE A 72 8.49 -10.09 5.55
CA ILE A 72 7.98 -11.25 6.30
C ILE A 72 8.35 -12.56 5.61
N ASP A 73 8.05 -13.71 6.23
CA ASP A 73 8.24 -15.01 5.61
C ASP A 73 7.12 -15.36 4.58
N PRO A 74 7.37 -16.34 3.68
CA PRO A 74 6.39 -16.73 2.66
C PRO A 74 5.04 -17.22 3.21
N THR A 75 4.99 -17.80 4.41
CA THR A 75 3.75 -18.29 5.00
C THR A 75 2.86 -17.12 5.41
N LEU A 76 3.40 -16.19 6.21
CA LEU A 76 2.64 -15.00 6.62
C LEU A 76 2.21 -14.17 5.40
N TYR A 77 3.08 -14.03 4.40
CA TYR A 77 2.73 -13.37 3.16
C TYR A 77 1.53 -14.03 2.46
N ASN A 78 1.50 -15.36 2.37
CA ASN A 78 0.36 -16.05 1.74
C ASN A 78 -0.93 -15.92 2.57
N ILE A 79 -0.88 -15.86 3.91
CA ILE A 79 -2.06 -15.54 4.74
C ILE A 79 -2.60 -14.14 4.36
N ARG A 80 -1.70 -13.16 4.23
CA ARG A 80 -2.07 -11.79 3.80
C ARG A 80 -2.58 -11.72 2.36
N ARG A 81 -2.07 -12.58 1.48
CA ARG A 81 -2.54 -12.74 0.10
C ARG A 81 -3.96 -13.30 0.06
N GLU A 82 -4.29 -14.30 0.89
CA GLU A 82 -5.67 -14.81 0.98
C GLU A 82 -6.64 -13.70 1.37
N ARG A 83 -6.28 -12.85 2.35
CA ARG A 83 -7.06 -11.65 2.69
C ARG A 83 -7.26 -10.72 1.50
N ARG A 84 -6.20 -10.42 0.74
CA ARG A 84 -6.28 -9.56 -0.44
C ARG A 84 -7.22 -10.11 -1.50
N CYS A 85 -7.13 -11.40 -1.78
CA CYS A 85 -7.96 -12.07 -2.78
C CYS A 85 -9.42 -12.18 -2.32
N GLU A 86 -9.63 -12.53 -1.05
CA GLU A 86 -10.96 -12.74 -0.47
C GLU A 86 -11.76 -11.44 -0.30
N PHE A 87 -11.09 -10.32 0.01
CA PHE A 87 -11.71 -9.02 0.31
C PHE A 87 -11.53 -7.99 -0.81
N LEU A 88 -11.36 -8.44 -2.05
CA LEU A 88 -11.22 -7.53 -3.18
C LEU A 88 -12.47 -6.64 -3.30
N ALA A 89 -12.25 -5.32 -3.41
CA ALA A 89 -13.31 -4.30 -3.45
C ALA A 89 -14.17 -4.14 -2.16
N GLU A 90 -13.77 -4.73 -1.03
CA GLU A 90 -14.46 -4.57 0.27
C GLU A 90 -13.84 -3.48 1.17
N GLY A 91 -12.87 -2.71 0.67
CA GLY A 91 -12.30 -1.57 1.39
C GLY A 91 -11.35 -1.93 2.55
N LEU A 92 -11.01 -3.21 2.76
CA LEU A 92 -10.17 -3.64 3.88
C LEU A 92 -8.66 -3.48 3.63
N ARG A 93 -8.24 -3.40 2.36
CA ARG A 93 -6.81 -3.45 2.01
C ARG A 93 -5.98 -2.32 2.61
N TYR A 94 -6.51 -1.10 2.63
CA TYR A 94 -5.80 0.03 3.24
C TYR A 94 -5.63 -0.16 4.74
N MET A 95 -6.66 -0.67 5.44
CA MET A 95 -6.59 -0.95 6.88
C MET A 95 -5.56 -2.04 7.19
N ASP A 96 -5.49 -3.08 6.37
CA ASP A 96 -4.48 -4.13 6.46
C ASP A 96 -3.05 -3.58 6.35
N LEU A 97 -2.78 -2.76 5.33
CA LEU A 97 -1.46 -2.13 5.13
C LEU A 97 -1.08 -1.17 6.27
N CYS A 98 -2.06 -0.49 6.86
CA CYS A 98 -1.86 0.37 8.02
C CYS A 98 -1.50 -0.43 9.27
N ARG A 99 -2.28 -1.46 9.64
CA ARG A 99 -2.02 -2.25 10.85
C ARG A 99 -0.72 -3.05 10.77
N TRP A 100 -0.28 -3.41 9.55
CA TRP A 100 1.02 -4.04 9.33
C TRP A 100 2.19 -3.06 9.29
N ARG A 101 1.92 -1.75 9.18
CA ARG A 101 2.93 -0.74 8.88
C ARG A 101 3.77 -1.10 7.64
N SER A 102 3.11 -1.61 6.60
CA SER A 102 3.79 -2.10 5.40
C SER A 102 4.45 -0.98 4.60
N MET A 103 3.87 0.22 4.62
CA MET A 103 4.35 1.39 3.91
C MET A 103 5.62 2.03 4.52
N ASP A 104 6.10 1.59 5.70
CA ASP A 104 7.34 2.10 6.29
C ASP A 104 8.56 1.92 5.36
N GLN A 105 8.58 0.87 4.53
CA GLN A 105 9.63 0.65 3.54
C GLN A 105 9.72 1.78 2.50
N LEU A 106 8.58 2.46 2.23
CA LEU A 106 8.49 3.56 1.26
C LEU A 106 9.09 4.87 1.77
N ILE A 107 9.50 4.93 3.04
CA ILE A 107 10.22 6.09 3.59
C ILE A 107 11.62 6.17 2.96
N THR A 108 12.27 5.02 2.77
CA THR A 108 13.63 4.93 2.20
C THR A 108 13.66 4.44 0.76
N ASN A 109 12.64 3.69 0.34
CA ASN A 109 12.53 3.12 -1.01
C ASN A 109 11.29 3.68 -1.72
N PRO A 110 11.41 4.80 -2.45
CA PRO A 110 10.27 5.43 -3.13
C PRO A 110 9.53 4.44 -4.06
N TYR A 111 8.20 4.51 -4.08
CA TYR A 111 7.40 3.74 -5.02
C TYR A 111 7.28 4.46 -6.36
N HIS A 112 7.61 3.75 -7.44
CA HIS A 112 7.49 4.25 -8.80
C HIS A 112 6.20 3.73 -9.42
N ILE A 113 5.24 4.64 -9.68
CA ILE A 113 3.95 4.24 -10.26
C ILE A 113 4.13 3.96 -11.74
N GLU A 114 3.90 2.70 -12.10
CA GLU A 114 3.97 2.20 -13.48
C GLU A 114 2.56 1.97 -14.04
N GLY A 115 2.40 2.29 -15.32
CA GLY A 115 1.21 2.05 -16.12
C GLY A 115 1.37 0.77 -16.95
N PHE A 116 1.01 0.84 -18.23
CA PHE A 116 1.20 -0.27 -19.16
C PHE A 116 2.66 -0.35 -19.65
N HIS A 117 3.06 -1.53 -20.13
CA HIS A 117 4.35 -1.78 -20.75
C HIS A 117 4.38 -1.10 -22.12
N LEU A 118 5.10 0.01 -22.23
CA LEU A 118 5.10 0.87 -23.42
C LEU A 118 6.29 0.54 -24.31
N TRP A 119 7.49 0.72 -23.78
CA TRP A 119 8.73 0.64 -24.52
C TRP A 119 9.10 -0.81 -24.84
N ASN A 120 9.75 -1.02 -25.99
CA ASN A 120 10.16 -2.35 -26.45
C ASN A 120 8.96 -3.31 -26.66
N THR A 121 7.77 -2.77 -26.89
CA THR A 121 6.56 -3.54 -27.20
C THR A 121 5.98 -3.14 -28.55
N PRO A 122 5.09 -3.96 -29.17
CA PRO A 122 4.36 -3.56 -30.37
C PRO A 122 3.50 -2.29 -30.18
N ILE A 123 3.12 -1.94 -28.94
CA ILE A 123 2.29 -0.77 -28.62
C ILE A 123 3.04 0.52 -28.92
N GLU A 124 4.37 0.55 -28.79
CA GLU A 124 5.20 1.71 -29.12
C GLU A 124 4.96 2.19 -30.56
N ASN A 125 4.82 1.24 -31.49
CA ASN A 125 4.60 1.52 -32.92
C ASN A 125 3.18 2.01 -33.23
N TRP A 126 2.25 1.97 -32.28
CA TRP A 126 0.90 2.51 -32.47
C TRP A 126 0.86 4.04 -32.41
N TYR A 127 1.95 4.67 -31.93
CA TYR A 127 2.05 6.11 -31.73
C TYR A 127 3.10 6.73 -32.63
N GLY A 128 2.88 7.98 -33.06
CA GLY A 128 3.88 8.72 -33.80
C GLY A 128 5.02 9.21 -32.91
N THR A 129 6.16 9.55 -33.50
CA THR A 129 7.30 10.15 -32.76
C THR A 129 6.94 11.45 -32.06
N ALA A 130 5.99 12.22 -32.61
CA ALA A 130 5.47 13.43 -31.99
C ALA A 130 4.55 13.17 -30.77
N ASP A 131 4.05 11.94 -30.61
CA ASP A 131 3.22 11.53 -29.47
C ASP A 131 4.06 10.95 -28.34
N LEU A 132 5.15 10.24 -28.68
CA LEU A 132 6.09 9.63 -27.73
C LEU A 132 7.32 10.53 -27.45
N VAL A 133 7.07 11.78 -27.07
CA VAL A 133 8.14 12.69 -26.63
C VAL A 133 8.61 12.28 -25.24
N ALA A 134 9.80 11.70 -25.15
CA ALA A 134 10.38 11.11 -23.94
C ALA A 134 11.75 11.71 -23.57
N ASP A 135 11.99 12.96 -23.95
CA ASP A 135 13.28 13.64 -23.85
C ASP A 135 13.59 14.22 -22.44
N GLY A 136 12.67 14.07 -21.49
CA GLY A 136 12.83 14.57 -20.13
C GLY A 136 12.63 16.07 -19.97
N THR A 137 12.24 16.77 -21.03
CA THR A 137 11.93 18.21 -20.99
C THR A 137 10.53 18.46 -20.41
N ASN A 138 10.20 19.72 -20.12
CA ASN A 138 8.85 20.08 -19.68
C ASN A 138 7.76 19.73 -20.71
N ASP A 139 8.14 19.58 -21.99
CA ASP A 139 7.24 19.20 -23.08
C ASP A 139 7.14 17.68 -23.27
N ALA A 140 7.87 16.88 -22.48
CA ALA A 140 7.80 15.43 -22.52
C ALA A 140 6.39 14.93 -22.23
N LYS A 141 5.86 14.09 -23.13
CA LYS A 141 4.52 13.49 -23.04
C LYS A 141 4.53 12.16 -22.30
N VAL A 142 5.65 11.45 -22.32
CA VAL A 142 5.84 10.14 -21.69
C VAL A 142 7.17 10.08 -20.93
N SER A 143 7.32 9.12 -20.03
CA SER A 143 8.57 8.89 -19.30
C SER A 143 9.62 8.26 -20.20
N SER A 144 10.89 8.66 -20.05
CA SER A 144 12.01 8.05 -20.76
C SER A 144 12.10 6.54 -20.52
N LYS A 145 12.40 5.79 -21.60
CA LYS A 145 12.69 4.35 -21.58
C LYS A 145 13.83 3.97 -20.65
N ASP A 146 14.76 4.89 -20.40
CA ASP A 146 15.93 4.65 -19.53
C ASP A 146 15.54 4.57 -18.05
N ARG A 147 14.34 5.04 -17.69
CA ARG A 147 13.80 4.94 -16.33
C ARG A 147 13.05 3.64 -16.09
N SER A 148 12.23 3.22 -17.06
CA SER A 148 11.49 1.96 -17.08
C SER A 148 10.95 1.70 -18.47
N GLU A 149 10.74 0.44 -18.81
CA GLU A 149 10.00 0.07 -20.01
C GLU A 149 8.48 0.35 -19.87
N TYR A 150 8.01 0.44 -18.63
CA TYR A 150 6.63 0.81 -18.32
C TYR A 150 6.47 2.33 -18.28
N LEU A 151 5.32 2.81 -18.73
CA LEU A 151 4.99 4.23 -18.63
C LEU A 151 4.96 4.66 -17.16
N ARG A 152 5.67 5.73 -16.80
CA ARG A 152 5.66 6.35 -15.46
C ARG A 152 5.10 7.78 -15.55
N PRO A 153 3.79 7.98 -15.33
CA PRO A 153 3.13 9.27 -15.58
C PRO A 153 3.68 10.45 -14.76
N TYR A 154 4.25 10.15 -13.58
CA TYR A 154 4.82 11.14 -12.67
C TYR A 154 6.33 11.36 -12.87
N GLU A 155 6.95 10.68 -13.85
CA GLU A 155 8.39 10.71 -14.10
C GLU A 155 8.73 11.09 -15.55
N ARG A 156 7.90 11.93 -16.18
CA ARG A 156 8.14 12.47 -17.53
C ARG A 156 9.29 13.46 -17.54
N TYR A 157 9.34 14.36 -16.55
CA TYR A 157 10.38 15.38 -16.41
C TYR A 157 10.63 15.75 -14.95
N SER A 158 11.80 16.30 -14.66
CA SER A 158 12.32 16.48 -13.30
C SER A 158 11.53 17.42 -12.39
N GLY A 159 10.67 18.28 -12.96
CA GLY A 159 9.83 19.19 -12.20
C GLY A 159 8.54 18.57 -11.66
N GLN A 160 8.23 17.32 -11.98
CA GLN A 160 7.08 16.63 -11.38
C GLN A 160 7.37 16.22 -9.93
N ASN A 161 6.43 16.44 -9.01
CA ASN A 161 6.57 16.09 -7.59
C ASN A 161 6.91 14.61 -7.35
N GLY A 162 6.47 13.71 -8.24
CA GLY A 162 6.73 12.27 -8.16
C GLY A 162 7.92 11.80 -9.01
N TYR A 163 8.77 12.71 -9.53
CA TYR A 163 9.82 12.34 -10.48
C TYR A 163 10.83 11.34 -9.91
N ASN A 164 11.11 11.43 -8.60
CA ASN A 164 12.00 10.50 -7.90
C ASN A 164 11.23 9.41 -7.13
N GLY A 165 9.99 9.12 -7.54
CA GLY A 165 9.09 8.20 -6.87
C GLY A 165 8.32 8.84 -5.70
N MET A 166 7.31 8.13 -5.23
CA MET A 166 6.45 8.55 -4.12
C MET A 166 6.97 7.96 -2.82
N THR A 167 7.23 8.81 -1.84
CA THR A 167 7.64 8.41 -0.49
C THR A 167 6.47 8.38 0.47
N TRP A 168 6.65 7.63 1.55
CA TRP A 168 5.70 7.61 2.65
C TRP A 168 6.15 8.52 3.79
N ARG A 169 5.16 9.07 4.50
CA ARG A 169 5.34 9.79 5.76
C ARG A 169 4.48 9.11 6.82
N LYS A 170 5.03 8.83 7.99
CA LYS A 170 4.36 8.09 9.08
C LYS A 170 3.08 8.76 9.53
N ALA A 171 2.99 10.10 9.43
CA ALA A 171 1.76 10.85 9.69
C ALA A 171 0.55 10.31 8.92
N HIS A 172 0.76 9.78 7.71
CA HIS A 172 -0.31 9.28 6.83
C HIS A 172 -0.90 7.94 7.26
N TYR A 173 -0.37 7.29 8.30
CA TYR A 173 -1.11 6.23 9.00
C TYR A 173 -2.28 6.78 9.82
N LEU A 174 -2.21 8.06 10.17
CA LEU A 174 -3.23 8.81 10.90
C LEU A 174 -3.82 9.90 10.00
N ARG A 175 -4.78 10.65 10.52
CA ARG A 175 -5.40 11.78 9.80
C ARG A 175 -5.21 13.07 10.60
N PRO A 176 -4.95 14.22 9.98
CA PRO A 176 -4.87 15.47 10.72
C PRO A 176 -6.23 15.83 11.31
N ILE A 177 -6.23 16.37 12.52
CA ILE A 177 -7.38 17.08 13.07
C ILE A 177 -7.40 18.47 12.41
N MET A 178 -8.57 18.87 11.91
CA MET A 178 -8.74 20.16 11.25
C MET A 178 -8.43 21.32 12.22
N VAL A 179 -7.64 22.31 11.78
CA VAL A 179 -7.25 23.49 12.59
C VAL A 179 -8.45 24.21 13.21
N LYS A 180 -9.59 24.24 12.51
CA LYS A 180 -10.83 24.84 13.02
C LYS A 180 -11.32 24.22 14.33
N GLN A 181 -11.09 22.93 14.57
CA GLN A 181 -11.45 22.28 15.83
C GLN A 181 -10.65 22.85 17.00
N PHE A 182 -9.38 23.18 16.78
CA PHE A 182 -8.55 23.85 17.77
C PHE A 182 -9.02 25.29 18.02
N GLN A 183 -9.32 26.04 16.96
CA GLN A 183 -9.83 27.41 17.07
C GLN A 183 -11.14 27.52 17.87
N VAL A 184 -12.08 26.60 17.65
CA VAL A 184 -13.39 26.61 18.33
C VAL A 184 -13.28 26.18 19.80
N SER A 185 -12.27 25.36 20.14
CA SER A 185 -12.04 24.90 21.52
C SER A 185 -11.05 25.76 22.30
N ALA A 186 -10.42 26.74 21.66
CA ALA A 186 -9.54 27.70 22.30
C ALA A 186 -10.32 28.59 23.26
N THR A 187 -9.78 28.81 24.46
CA THR A 187 -10.40 29.65 25.50
C THR A 187 -10.19 31.14 25.24
N GLU A 188 -9.20 31.52 24.43
CA GLU A 188 -8.82 32.92 24.18
C GLU A 188 -8.73 33.23 22.67
N GLY A 189 -9.78 33.81 22.10
CA GLY A 189 -9.69 34.52 20.81
C GLY A 189 -9.29 33.68 19.59
N ALA A 190 -9.56 32.38 19.59
CA ALA A 190 -9.16 31.42 18.54
C ALA A 190 -7.66 31.14 18.44
N ASP A 191 -6.87 31.45 19.47
CA ASP A 191 -5.48 30.98 19.56
C ASP A 191 -5.44 29.45 19.65
N VAL A 192 -4.96 28.81 18.59
CA VAL A 192 -4.83 27.35 18.46
C VAL A 192 -3.97 26.77 19.59
N ALA A 193 -2.99 27.51 20.10
CA ALA A 193 -2.12 27.05 21.19
C ALA A 193 -2.85 26.97 22.54
N ALA A 194 -3.96 27.70 22.71
CA ALA A 194 -4.80 27.66 23.91
C ALA A 194 -5.90 26.59 23.83
N SER A 195 -5.94 25.78 22.77
CA SER A 195 -6.86 24.65 22.65
C SER A 195 -6.42 23.49 23.55
N PRO A 196 -7.35 22.79 24.22
CA PRO A 196 -7.04 21.57 24.97
C PRO A 196 -6.80 20.35 24.07
N LEU A 197 -6.98 20.47 22.75
CA LEU A 197 -6.80 19.38 21.79
C LEU A 197 -5.32 19.17 21.46
N TYR A 198 -4.94 17.91 21.28
CA TYR A 198 -3.63 17.54 20.74
C TYR A 198 -3.78 17.07 19.30
N GLN A 199 -2.84 17.48 18.46
CA GLN A 199 -2.77 16.98 17.09
C GLN A 199 -2.27 15.53 17.07
N ASN A 200 -2.71 14.77 16.07
CA ASN A 200 -2.18 13.44 15.83
C ASN A 200 -0.66 13.50 15.55
N PRO A 201 0.12 12.49 15.98
CA PRO A 201 1.55 12.43 15.75
C PRO A 201 1.94 12.80 14.32
N TYR A 202 2.99 13.60 14.20
CA TYR A 202 3.61 14.05 12.94
C TYR A 202 2.77 14.99 12.06
N TRP A 203 1.58 15.38 12.51
CA TRP A 203 0.80 16.47 11.90
C TRP A 203 1.04 17.77 12.65
N THR A 204 1.01 18.89 11.93
CA THR A 204 1.15 20.21 12.55
C THR A 204 -0.23 20.78 12.92
N ILE A 205 -0.22 21.78 13.80
CA ILE A 205 -1.41 22.53 14.22
C ILE A 205 -1.67 23.75 13.33
N ARG A 206 -0.85 23.98 12.30
CA ARG A 206 -0.96 25.09 11.36
C ARG A 206 -1.61 24.60 10.07
N ALA A 207 -2.38 25.48 9.44
CA ALA A 207 -2.97 25.18 8.15
C ALA A 207 -1.90 25.15 7.05
N ASP A 208 -2.18 24.38 6.00
CA ASP A 208 -1.37 24.30 4.77
C ASP A 208 0.09 23.85 4.96
N GLU A 209 0.40 23.19 6.08
CA GLU A 209 1.70 22.56 6.32
C GLU A 209 1.67 21.06 6.01
N SER A 210 2.80 20.54 5.54
CA SER A 210 2.98 19.10 5.30
C SER A 210 3.24 18.35 6.60
N ALA A 211 2.94 17.05 6.60
CA ALA A 211 3.36 16.13 7.66
C ALA A 211 4.86 16.23 7.95
N THR A 212 5.28 16.18 9.20
CA THR A 212 6.69 16.33 9.61
C THR A 212 7.50 15.05 9.43
N GLU A 213 6.86 13.89 9.55
CA GLU A 213 7.47 12.56 9.47
C GLU A 213 6.54 11.56 8.80
#